data_AF-A0AAN7D699-F1
#
_entry.id   AF-A0AAN7D699-F1
#
_cell.length_a   1.000
_cell.length_b   1.000
_cell.length_c   1.000
_cell.angle_alpha   90.00
_cell.angle_beta   90.00
_cell.angle_gamma   90.00
#
_symmetry.space_group_name_H-M   'P 1'
#
loop_
_entity.id
_entity.type
_entity.pdbx_description
1 polymer ?
#
loop_
_entity_poly.entity_id
_entity_poly.type
_entity_poly.pdbx_seq_one_letter_code
_entity_poly.pdbx_strand_id
1 'polypeptide(L)'
;MSLTFDYHSNEPALAMPATPSPSPRLLWKLSRLQETDVRNLYAQRFTALSQPLLKQLISLVRSPPDTQPPIDTLNSDLTNCIYQALDESVTRQSQRTQLLEEILDPRSSTAL
;
A
#
# COMPACT_ATOMS: atom_id res chain seq x y z
N MET A 1 -33.91 37.21 -12.60
CA MET A 1 -32.82 37.01 -13.57
C MET A 1 -32.29 35.60 -13.35
N SER A 2 -32.53 34.68 -14.29
CA SER A 2 -32.11 33.29 -14.18
C SER A 2 -30.70 33.15 -14.75
N LEU A 3 -29.77 32.64 -13.94
CA LEU A 3 -28.41 32.33 -14.37
C LEU A 3 -28.43 30.95 -15.03
N THR A 4 -28.50 30.92 -16.35
CA THR A 4 -28.30 29.70 -17.13
C THR A 4 -26.80 29.46 -17.22
N PHE A 5 -26.33 28.35 -16.65
CA PHE A 5 -24.95 27.91 -16.82
C PHE A 5 -24.84 27.10 -18.11
N ASP A 6 -24.40 27.75 -19.18
CA ASP A 6 -23.97 27.10 -20.42
C ASP A 6 -22.59 26.47 -20.18
N TYR A 7 -22.58 25.22 -19.71
CA TYR A 7 -21.36 24.44 -19.56
C TYR A 7 -20.88 24.01 -20.95
N HIS A 8 -20.15 24.89 -21.63
CA HIS A 8 -19.41 24.55 -22.84
C HIS A 8 -18.25 23.63 -22.43
N SER A 9 -18.49 22.32 -22.49
CA SER A 9 -17.44 21.28 -22.41
C SER A 9 -16.52 21.39 -23.62
N ASN A 10 -15.56 22.31 -23.55
CA ASN A 10 -14.42 22.34 -24.45
C ASN A 10 -13.13 22.26 -23.60
N GLU A 11 -13.03 21.21 -22.79
CA GLU A 11 -11.75 20.83 -22.19
C GLU A 11 -11.17 19.70 -23.06
N PRO A 12 -9.99 19.87 -23.70
CA PRO A 12 -9.31 18.74 -24.28
C PRO A 12 -9.00 17.79 -23.13
N ALA A 13 -9.58 16.59 -23.16
CA ALA A 13 -9.35 15.55 -22.18
C ALA A 13 -7.85 15.49 -21.86
N LEU A 14 -7.45 16.05 -20.72
CA LEU A 14 -6.10 15.92 -20.21
C LEU A 14 -5.88 14.41 -20.12
N ALA A 15 -5.07 13.89 -21.03
CA ALA A 15 -4.75 12.48 -21.08
C ALA A 15 -4.33 12.08 -19.67
N MET A 16 -5.20 11.33 -18.99
CA MET A 16 -4.90 10.83 -17.66
C MET A 16 -3.54 10.17 -17.77
N PRO A 17 -2.55 10.53 -16.93
CA PRO A 17 -1.24 9.89 -17.00
C PRO A 17 -1.48 8.39 -16.93
N ALA A 18 -1.04 7.68 -17.96
CA ALA A 18 -1.24 6.24 -18.07
C ALA A 18 -0.76 5.61 -16.76
N THR A 19 -1.68 5.04 -15.99
CA THR A 19 -1.32 4.36 -14.75
C THR A 19 -0.35 3.25 -15.13
N PRO A 20 0.87 3.22 -14.55
CA PRO A 20 1.84 2.21 -14.89
C PRO A 20 1.21 0.85 -14.61
N SER A 21 1.26 -0.05 -15.61
CA SER A 21 0.73 -1.40 -15.45
C SER A 21 1.37 -2.05 -14.22
N PRO A 22 0.57 -2.59 -13.28
CA PRO A 22 1.10 -3.17 -12.06
C PRO A 22 2.04 -4.32 -12.41
N SER A 23 3.21 -4.34 -11.78
CA SER A 23 4.19 -5.40 -12.05
C SER A 23 3.61 -6.79 -11.74
N PRO A 24 4.01 -7.86 -12.45
CA PRO A 24 3.51 -9.21 -12.18
C PRO A 24 3.71 -9.64 -10.72
N ARG A 25 4.80 -9.17 -10.09
CA ARG A 25 5.10 -9.40 -8.67
C ARG A 25 4.09 -8.69 -7.75
N LEU A 26 3.63 -7.49 -8.11
CA LEU A 26 2.60 -6.78 -7.37
C LEU A 26 1.25 -7.52 -7.45
N LEU A 27 0.87 -7.97 -8.65
CA LEU A 27 -0.36 -8.74 -8.87
C LEU A 27 -0.37 -10.03 -8.04
N TRP A 28 0.76 -10.73 -7.98
CA TRP A 28 0.90 -11.91 -7.14
C TRP A 28 0.75 -11.58 -5.64
N LYS A 29 1.38 -10.51 -5.15
CA LYS A 29 1.22 -10.06 -3.74
C LYS A 29 -0.23 -9.72 -3.41
N LEU A 30 -0.94 -9.08 -4.34
CA LEU A 30 -2.36 -8.76 -4.19
C LEU A 30 -3.25 -10.01 -4.18
N SER A 31 -2.90 -11.03 -4.97
CA SER A 31 -3.58 -12.33 -4.93
C SER A 31 -3.47 -12.98 -3.55
N ARG A 32 -2.29 -12.92 -2.91
CA ARG A 32 -2.05 -13.45 -1.56
C ARG A 32 -2.79 -12.67 -0.46
N LEU A 33 -3.14 -11.40 -0.69
CA LEU A 33 -3.90 -10.58 0.27
C LEU A 33 -5.33 -11.11 0.53
N GLN A 34 -5.82 -12.03 -0.31
CA GLN A 34 -7.08 -12.74 -0.08
C GLN A 34 -7.02 -13.63 1.18
N GLU A 35 -5.83 -14.11 1.56
CA GLU A 35 -5.62 -14.92 2.76
C GLU A 35 -5.76 -14.06 4.03
N THR A 36 -6.55 -14.55 4.97
CA THR A 36 -6.87 -13.83 6.23
C THR A 36 -5.60 -13.51 7.03
N ASP A 37 -4.63 -14.41 7.07
CA ASP A 37 -3.36 -14.21 7.78
C ASP A 37 -2.51 -13.11 7.13
N VAL A 38 -2.35 -13.13 5.80
CA VAL A 38 -1.62 -12.09 5.04
C VAL A 38 -2.29 -10.74 5.25
N ARG A 39 -3.62 -10.70 5.20
CA ARG A 39 -4.42 -9.49 5.38
C ARG A 39 -4.25 -8.90 6.78
N ASN A 40 -4.29 -9.73 7.82
CA ASN A 40 -4.10 -9.30 9.20
C ASN A 40 -2.68 -8.76 9.42
N LEU A 41 -1.67 -9.45 8.88
CA LEU A 41 -0.28 -9.01 8.96
C LEU A 41 -0.06 -7.70 8.18
N TYR A 42 -0.66 -7.59 6.99
CA TYR A 42 -0.67 -6.36 6.19
C TYR A 42 -1.28 -5.21 6.98
N ALA A 43 -2.46 -5.39 7.58
CA ALA A 43 -3.13 -4.34 8.35
C ALA A 43 -2.26 -3.87 9.52
N GLN A 44 -1.68 -4.79 10.30
CA GLN A 44 -0.79 -4.45 11.40
C GLN A 44 0.44 -3.65 10.93
N ARG A 45 1.08 -4.08 9.82
CA ARG A 45 2.26 -3.42 9.27
C ARG A 45 1.94 -2.07 8.69
N PHE A 46 0.85 -1.98 7.93
CA PHE A 46 0.36 -0.72 7.39
C PHE A 46 0.05 0.28 8.51
N THR A 47 -0.63 -0.15 9.58
CA THR A 47 -0.86 0.71 10.74
C THR A 47 0.45 1.18 11.37
N ALA A 48 1.43 0.31 11.56
CA ALA A 48 2.72 0.68 12.13
C ALA A 48 3.51 1.66 11.24
N LEU A 49 3.54 1.43 9.92
CA LEU A 49 4.25 2.27 8.95
C LEU A 49 3.56 3.63 8.73
N SER A 50 2.23 3.68 8.81
CA SER A 50 1.44 4.92 8.63
C SER A 50 1.35 5.79 9.88
N GLN A 51 1.72 5.29 11.08
CA GLN A 51 1.77 6.09 12.31
C GLN A 51 2.53 7.44 12.18
N PRO A 52 3.77 7.49 11.64
CA PRO A 52 4.48 8.75 11.45
C PRO A 52 3.77 9.70 10.48
N LEU A 53 3.20 9.15 9.39
CA LEU A 53 2.43 9.92 8.41
C LEU A 53 1.18 10.54 9.05
N LEU A 54 0.47 9.78 9.87
CA LEU A 54 -0.70 10.25 10.62
C LEU A 54 -0.32 11.38 11.58
N LYS A 55 0.82 11.28 12.28
CA LYS A 55 1.32 12.36 13.15
C LYS A 55 1.62 13.63 12.35
N GLN A 56 2.23 13.51 11.17
CA GLN A 56 2.48 14.65 10.29
C GLN A 56 1.18 15.31 9.81
N LEU A 57 0.20 14.52 9.37
CA LEU A 57 -1.13 15.00 8.98
C LEU A 57 -1.82 15.74 10.12
N ILE A 58 -1.83 15.17 11.33
CA ILE A 58 -2.39 15.82 12.51
C ILE A 58 -1.67 17.14 12.80
N SER A 59 -0.34 17.18 12.66
CA SER A 59 0.44 18.41 12.87
C SER A 59 0.09 19.50 11.85
N LEU A 60 -0.05 19.13 10.58
CA LEU A 60 -0.43 20.05 9.50
C LEU A 60 -1.84 20.61 9.69
N VAL A 61 -2.79 19.79 10.17
CA VAL A 61 -4.15 20.25 10.47
C VAL A 61 -4.17 21.17 11.70
N ARG A 62 -3.37 20.87 12.72
CA ARG A 62 -3.29 21.68 13.95
C ARG A 62 -2.53 22.99 13.78
N SER A 63 -1.61 23.04 12.84
CA SER A 63 -0.81 24.22 12.52
C SER A 63 -0.68 24.31 11.00
N PRO A 64 -1.72 24.85 10.32
CA PRO A 64 -1.70 24.96 8.87
C PRO A 64 -0.52 25.84 8.45
N PRO A 65 0.36 25.35 7.56
CA PRO A 65 1.44 26.17 7.04
C PRO A 65 0.87 27.33 6.19
N ASP A 66 1.55 28.47 6.21
CA ASP A 66 1.23 29.63 5.37
C ASP A 66 1.50 29.36 3.87
N THR A 67 2.34 28.36 3.60
CA THR A 67 2.68 27.86 2.27
C THR A 67 1.94 26.55 1.96
N GLN A 68 1.79 26.25 0.66
CA GLN A 68 1.19 25.00 0.20
C GLN A 68 1.78 23.78 0.94
N PRO A 69 0.95 22.94 1.58
CA PRO A 69 1.44 21.77 2.29
C PRO A 69 2.10 20.79 1.31
N PRO A 70 3.09 19.99 1.76
CA PRO A 70 3.82 19.05 0.91
C PRO A 70 2.98 17.80 0.59
N ILE A 71 1.87 18.00 -0.12
CA ILE A 71 0.87 16.96 -0.44
C ILE A 71 1.50 15.83 -1.28
N ASP A 72 2.35 16.16 -2.26
CA ASP A 72 3.01 15.16 -3.11
C ASP A 72 3.93 14.24 -2.30
N THR A 73 4.65 14.80 -1.32
CA THR A 73 5.49 14.02 -0.41
C THR A 73 4.66 13.10 0.47
N LEU A 74 3.58 13.61 1.05
CA LEU A 74 2.63 12.78 1.83
C LEU A 74 2.03 11.66 0.99
N ASN A 75 1.71 11.93 -0.28
CA ASN A 75 1.15 10.93 -1.19
C ASN A 75 2.20 9.85 -1.55
N SER A 76 3.44 10.26 -1.78
CA SER A 76 4.55 9.33 -2.01
C SER A 76 4.80 8.46 -0.78
N ASP A 77 4.82 9.05 0.42
CA ASP A 77 5.04 8.33 1.68
C ASP A 77 3.91 7.34 1.98
N LEU A 78 2.65 7.73 1.75
CA LEU A 78 1.51 6.83 1.87
C LEU A 78 1.61 5.66 0.89
N THR A 79 1.91 5.96 -0.38
CA THR A 79 2.08 4.96 -1.43
C THR A 79 3.19 3.97 -1.07
N ASN A 80 4.30 4.48 -0.53
CA ASN A 80 5.40 3.64 -0.07
C ASN A 80 4.98 2.75 1.11
N CYS A 81 4.25 3.30 2.09
CA CYS A 81 3.72 2.51 3.21
C CYS A 81 2.83 1.35 2.75
N ILE A 82 1.97 1.56 1.74
CA ILE A 82 1.11 0.52 1.17
C ILE A 82 1.96 -0.59 0.56
N TYR A 83 2.92 -0.25 -0.32
CA TYR A 83 3.73 -1.24 -1.01
C TYR A 83 4.72 -1.97 -0.09
N GLN A 84 5.28 -1.28 0.89
CA GLN A 84 6.15 -1.86 1.90
C GLN A 84 5.38 -2.81 2.82
N ALA A 85 4.21 -2.40 3.32
CA ALA A 85 3.35 -3.28 4.13
C ALA A 85 2.95 -4.54 3.38
N LEU A 86 2.64 -4.42 2.08
CA LEU A 86 2.37 -5.57 1.20
C LEU A 86 3.60 -6.47 1.01
N ASP A 87 4.81 -5.90 0.99
CA ASP A 87 6.04 -6.70 0.85
C ASP A 87 6.35 -7.51 2.10
N GLU A 88 6.26 -6.86 3.25
CA GLU A 88 6.54 -7.49 4.53
C GLU A 88 5.49 -8.56 4.88
N SER A 89 4.22 -8.38 4.48
CA SER A 89 3.16 -9.34 4.78
C SER A 89 3.30 -10.64 3.99
N VAL A 90 3.63 -10.55 2.69
CA VAL A 90 3.71 -11.72 1.82
C VAL A 90 5.04 -12.48 1.98
N THR A 91 6.15 -11.75 2.20
CA THR A 91 7.49 -12.36 2.38
C THR A 91 7.59 -13.17 3.68
N ARG A 92 7.00 -12.67 4.78
CA ARG A 92 7.06 -13.36 6.08
C ARG A 92 6.16 -14.59 6.14
N GLN A 93 5.05 -14.60 5.40
CA GLN A 93 4.24 -15.81 5.28
C GLN A 93 5.01 -16.91 4.55
N SER A 94 5.76 -16.57 3.49
CA SER A 94 6.61 -17.55 2.79
C SER A 94 7.62 -18.21 3.73
N GLN A 95 8.27 -17.45 4.63
CA GLN A 95 9.19 -18.03 5.62
C GLN A 95 8.46 -18.91 6.65
N ARG A 96 7.27 -18.50 7.10
CA ARG A 96 6.50 -19.29 8.07
C ARG A 96 6.02 -20.61 7.45
N THR A 97 5.60 -20.61 6.19
CA THR A 97 5.20 -21.84 5.49
C THR A 97 6.39 -22.78 5.32
N GLN A 98 7.58 -22.27 4.96
CA GLN A 98 8.79 -23.08 4.85
C GLN A 98 9.23 -23.71 6.17
N LEU A 99 9.20 -22.95 7.28
CA LEU A 99 9.54 -23.49 8.59
C LEU A 99 8.54 -24.54 9.08
N LEU A 100 7.25 -24.38 8.76
CA LEU A 100 6.25 -25.39 9.14
C LEU A 100 6.35 -26.66 8.28
N GLU A 101 6.77 -26.54 7.01
CA GLU A 101 7.06 -27.69 6.15
C GLU A 101 8.30 -28.46 6.65
N GLU A 102 9.35 -27.76 7.07
CA GLU A 102 10.57 -28.38 7.63
C GLU A 102 10.31 -29.09 8.98
N ILE A 103 9.41 -28.58 9.80
CA ILE A 103 9.08 -29.15 11.11
C ILE A 103 8.11 -30.35 11.00
N LEU A 104 7.29 -30.40 9.94
CA LEU A 104 6.28 -31.46 9.75
C LEU A 104 6.78 -32.65 8.93
N ASP A 105 8.01 -32.61 8.41
CA ASP A 105 8.61 -33.72 7.66
C ASP A 105 9.59 -34.55 8.54
N PRO A 106 9.13 -35.65 9.18
CA PRO A 106 10.00 -36.52 9.96
C PRO A 106 10.95 -37.39 9.10
N ARG A 107 11.06 -37.19 7.78
CA ARG A 107 11.88 -38.04 6.90
C ARG A 107 13.25 -37.49 6.54
N SER A 108 13.61 -36.28 6.95
CA SER A 108 14.94 -35.71 6.65
C SER A 108 16.06 -36.15 7.61
N SER A 109 15.77 -37.02 8.58
CA SER A 109 16.78 -37.60 9.48
C SER A 109 16.98 -39.09 9.19
N THR A 110 17.50 -39.42 8.01
CA THR A 110 18.17 -40.71 7.75
C THR A 110 19.05 -40.63 6.51
N ALA A 111 20.26 -40.10 6.70
CA ALA A 111 21.50 -40.36 5.96
C ALA A 111 22.48 -39.25 6.39
N LEU A 112 23.66 -39.48 6.94
CA LEU A 112 24.50 -40.66 7.09
C LEU A 112 25.47 -40.36 8.25
#